data_AF-A0A834I1Z1-F1
#
_entry.id   AF-A0A834I1Z1-F1
#
_cell.length_a   1.000
_cell.length_b   1.000
_cell.length_c   1.000
_cell.angle_alpha   90.00
_cell.angle_beta   90.00
_cell.angle_gamma   90.00
#
_symmetry.space_group_name_H-M   'P 1'
#
loop_
_entity.id
_entity.type
_entity.pdbx_description
1 polymer ?
#
loop_
_entity_poly.entity_id
_entity_poly.type
_entity_poly.pdbx_seq_one_letter_code
_entity_poly.pdbx_strand_id
1 'polypeptide(L)'
;MILISKLIFLCAVIKISYGELVEFGVTASEQKSIVNIHNEYRQMVANGSLSGQPVGTNILRMYYDDYLAQEAQKIANTTVYAHSSVSDDRFQVGQNLYLYSSTGASTARNWARAIESWFNEYKNYNYSACCSGGAGHYTQVIWAKTYYVGCGYAYYTNMSETYAYRKFYVCNYGPTGNIVGLYPYETGESQGCEALCESSETATTVASAVVAAASSSEKLMNTKIVLTQLLLSFTLFYLVKYI
;
A
#
# COMPACT_ATOMS: atom_id res chain seq x y z
N MET A 1 -44.35 41.41 -28.48
CA MET A 1 -43.11 41.00 -29.17
C MET A 1 -42.08 40.65 -28.12
N ILE A 2 -41.80 39.36 -27.99
CA ILE A 2 -41.02 38.76 -26.91
C ILE A 2 -39.53 38.99 -27.20
N LEU A 3 -38.82 39.73 -26.34
CA LEU A 3 -37.35 39.77 -26.35
C LEU A 3 -36.84 38.55 -25.56
N ILE A 4 -36.49 37.47 -26.26
CA ILE A 4 -35.63 36.41 -25.70
C ILE A 4 -34.19 36.87 -25.94
N SER A 5 -33.57 37.47 -24.92
CA SER A 5 -32.12 37.65 -24.91
C SER A 5 -31.47 36.27 -24.83
N LYS A 6 -30.84 35.84 -25.91
CA LYS A 6 -30.02 34.63 -25.94
C LYS A 6 -28.81 34.85 -25.03
N LEU A 7 -28.92 34.42 -23.78
CA LEU A 7 -27.78 34.24 -22.90
C LEU A 7 -27.03 32.98 -23.39
N ILE A 8 -26.09 33.18 -24.31
CA ILE A 8 -25.16 32.12 -24.70
C ILE A 8 -24.22 31.93 -23.51
N PHE A 9 -24.53 30.94 -22.68
CA PHE A 9 -23.61 30.43 -21.67
C PHE A 9 -22.44 29.78 -22.43
N LEU A 10 -21.41 30.57 -22.75
CA LEU A 10 -20.10 30.03 -23.09
C LEU A 10 -19.55 29.43 -21.79
N CYS A 11 -19.93 28.20 -21.51
CA CYS A 11 -19.15 27.33 -20.64
C CYS A 11 -17.84 27.09 -21.38
N ALA A 12 -16.87 27.99 -21.22
CA ALA A 12 -15.49 27.66 -21.46
C ALA A 12 -15.17 26.53 -20.48
N VAL A 13 -15.32 25.29 -20.94
CA VAL A 13 -14.85 24.12 -20.20
C VAL A 13 -13.36 24.33 -20.13
N ILE A 14 -12.87 24.79 -18.98
CA ILE A 14 -11.44 24.74 -18.68
C ILE A 14 -11.10 23.26 -18.83
N LYS A 15 -10.48 22.90 -19.97
CA LYS A 15 -9.89 21.59 -20.14
C LYS A 15 -8.73 21.57 -19.15
N ILE A 16 -9.02 21.22 -17.89
CA ILE A 16 -7.99 20.72 -17.01
C ILE A 16 -7.47 19.48 -17.73
N SER A 17 -6.27 19.58 -18.27
CA SER A 17 -5.66 18.52 -19.06
C SER A 17 -5.23 17.41 -18.11
N TYR A 18 -6.19 16.62 -17.63
CA TYR A 18 -5.91 15.39 -16.93
C TYR A 18 -5.22 14.42 -17.89
N GLY A 19 -4.27 13.66 -17.36
CA GLY A 19 -3.61 12.61 -18.14
C GLY A 19 -4.60 11.52 -18.54
N GLU A 20 -4.47 11.00 -19.76
CA GLU A 20 -5.22 9.84 -20.20
C GLU A 20 -4.63 8.58 -19.54
N LEU A 21 -5.40 7.91 -18.69
CA LEU A 21 -4.98 6.69 -18.01
C LEU A 21 -4.79 5.55 -19.03
N VAL A 22 -3.63 4.89 -18.97
CA VAL A 22 -3.26 3.75 -19.82
C VAL A 22 -3.27 2.45 -19.02
N GLU A 23 -2.73 2.47 -17.80
CA GLU A 23 -2.65 1.31 -16.93
C GLU A 23 -2.76 1.77 -15.48
N PHE A 24 -3.44 1.01 -14.62
CA PHE A 24 -3.62 1.35 -13.21
C PHE A 24 -3.80 0.12 -12.35
N GLY A 25 -3.68 0.29 -11.03
CA GLY A 25 -3.80 -0.80 -10.07
C GLY A 25 -2.45 -1.41 -9.68
N VAL A 26 -2.47 -2.15 -8.58
CA VAL A 26 -1.31 -2.83 -8.01
C VAL A 26 -1.64 -4.31 -7.87
N THR A 27 -0.84 -5.16 -8.49
CA THR A 27 -1.00 -6.63 -8.48
C THR A 27 -0.57 -7.22 -7.15
N ALA A 28 -1.11 -8.40 -6.77
CA ALA A 28 -0.74 -9.07 -5.52
C ALA A 28 0.78 -9.31 -5.37
N SER A 29 1.49 -9.61 -6.46
CA SER A 29 2.95 -9.75 -6.45
C SER A 29 3.66 -8.43 -6.16
N GLU A 30 3.16 -7.31 -6.68
CA GLU A 30 3.70 -5.99 -6.38
C GLU A 30 3.37 -5.57 -4.94
N GLN A 31 2.16 -5.82 -4.45
CA GLN A 31 1.80 -5.59 -3.05
C GLN A 31 2.80 -6.27 -2.10
N LYS A 32 3.10 -7.55 -2.36
CA LYS A 32 4.12 -8.29 -1.61
C LYS A 32 5.51 -7.66 -1.75
N SER A 33 5.91 -7.29 -2.96
CA SER A 33 7.22 -6.65 -3.20
C SER A 33 7.35 -5.31 -2.46
N ILE A 34 6.31 -4.48 -2.48
CA ILE A 34 6.26 -3.19 -1.78
C ILE A 34 6.51 -3.40 -0.29
N VAL A 35 5.77 -4.31 0.36
CA VAL A 35 5.94 -4.59 1.79
C VAL A 35 7.34 -5.12 2.09
N ASN A 36 7.86 -6.02 1.25
CA ASN A 36 9.20 -6.58 1.43
C ASN A 36 10.27 -5.48 1.39
N ILE A 37 10.24 -4.61 0.37
CA ILE A 37 11.22 -3.53 0.21
C ILE A 37 11.14 -2.56 1.40
N HIS A 38 9.94 -2.19 1.86
CA HIS A 38 9.79 -1.35 3.05
C HIS A 38 10.40 -2.00 4.29
N ASN A 39 10.11 -3.29 4.54
CA ASN A 39 10.64 -4.00 5.69
C ASN A 39 12.15 -4.24 5.61
N GLU A 40 12.72 -4.46 4.42
CA GLU A 40 14.18 -4.54 4.21
C GLU A 40 14.87 -3.23 4.62
N TYR A 41 14.33 -2.09 4.17
CA TYR A 41 14.87 -0.78 4.54
C TYR A 41 14.69 -0.45 6.03
N ARG A 42 13.55 -0.81 6.62
CA ARG A 42 13.32 -0.69 8.08
C ARG A 42 14.32 -1.54 8.86
N GLN A 43 14.62 -2.75 8.38
CA GLN A 43 15.62 -3.63 8.98
C GLN A 43 17.03 -3.08 8.89
N MET A 44 17.41 -2.42 7.78
CA MET A 44 18.71 -1.76 7.68
C MET A 44 18.92 -0.70 8.78
N VAL A 45 17.87 0.07 9.11
CA VAL A 45 17.91 1.05 10.20
C VAL A 45 17.96 0.37 11.57
N ALA A 46 17.13 -0.65 11.78
CA ALA A 46 17.09 -1.40 13.04
C ALA A 46 18.39 -2.17 13.34
N ASN A 47 19.13 -2.56 12.30
CA ASN A 47 20.42 -3.24 12.43
C ASN A 47 21.62 -2.27 12.47
N GLY A 48 21.39 -0.94 12.43
CA GLY A 48 22.47 0.04 12.38
C GLY A 48 23.36 -0.07 11.13
N SER A 49 22.83 -0.65 10.05
CA SER A 49 23.58 -0.90 8.81
C SER A 49 23.61 0.33 7.88
N LEU A 50 22.91 1.40 8.25
CA LEU A 50 22.78 2.62 7.47
C LEU A 50 23.73 3.70 7.98
N SER A 51 24.76 4.04 7.19
CA SER A 51 25.73 5.06 7.55
C SER A 51 25.07 6.41 7.85
N GLY A 52 25.49 7.05 8.94
CA GLY A 52 24.97 8.34 9.39
C GLY A 52 23.62 8.30 10.12
N GLN A 53 23.04 7.11 10.31
CA GLN A 53 21.75 6.94 11.01
C GLN A 53 21.94 6.10 12.28
N PRO A 54 21.37 6.51 13.43
CA PRO A 54 21.43 5.71 14.65
C PRO A 54 20.56 4.46 14.51
N VAL A 55 20.89 3.43 15.29
CA VAL A 55 20.12 2.18 15.41
C VAL A 55 18.71 2.51 15.90
N GLY A 56 17.69 1.99 15.22
CA GLY A 56 16.29 2.10 15.65
C GLY A 56 15.82 0.90 16.46
N THR A 57 15.28 1.09 17.66
CA THR A 57 14.95 0.00 18.61
C THR A 57 13.49 -0.42 18.65
N ASN A 58 12.58 0.43 18.17
CA ASN A 58 11.13 0.23 18.27
C ASN A 58 10.42 0.18 16.92
N ILE A 59 11.15 -0.09 15.83
CA ILE A 59 10.60 -0.07 14.48
C ILE A 59 9.70 -1.29 14.27
N LEU A 60 8.41 -1.08 14.02
CA LEU A 60 7.44 -2.17 13.84
C LEU A 60 7.50 -2.78 12.44
N ARG A 61 7.18 -4.07 12.32
CA ARG A 61 6.97 -4.71 11.02
C ARG A 61 5.81 -4.06 10.27
N MET A 62 5.98 -3.82 8.98
CA MET A 62 4.96 -3.23 8.11
C MET A 62 4.17 -4.32 7.38
N TYR A 63 2.87 -4.13 7.24
CA TYR A 63 1.93 -5.01 6.56
C TYR A 63 1.17 -4.27 5.45
N TYR A 64 0.69 -5.00 4.45
CA TYR A 64 -0.15 -4.42 3.42
C TYR A 64 -1.56 -4.15 3.96
N ASP A 65 -2.15 -3.01 3.60
CA ASP A 65 -3.52 -2.65 3.98
C ASP A 65 -4.35 -2.29 2.73
N ASP A 66 -5.42 -3.05 2.51
CA ASP A 66 -6.24 -2.93 1.31
C ASP A 66 -7.05 -1.63 1.27
N TYR A 67 -7.41 -1.06 2.44
CA TYR A 67 -8.14 0.20 2.48
C TYR A 67 -7.22 1.36 2.09
N LEU A 68 -6.02 1.42 2.68
CA LEU A 68 -5.00 2.41 2.31
C LEU A 68 -4.64 2.31 0.82
N ALA A 69 -4.59 1.11 0.26
CA ALA A 69 -4.32 0.87 -1.16
C ALA A 69 -5.44 1.38 -2.06
N GLN A 70 -6.70 1.16 -1.69
CA GLN A 70 -7.85 1.70 -2.41
C GLN A 70 -7.82 3.23 -2.45
N GLU A 71 -7.56 3.88 -1.31
CA GLU A 71 -7.45 5.35 -1.26
C GLU A 71 -6.24 5.86 -2.05
N ALA A 72 -5.09 5.17 -1.99
CA ALA A 72 -3.92 5.53 -2.77
C ALA A 72 -4.18 5.39 -4.28
N GLN A 73 -4.97 4.40 -4.70
CA GLN A 73 -5.34 4.21 -6.10
C GLN A 73 -6.27 5.30 -6.61
N LYS A 74 -7.22 5.79 -5.79
CA LYS A 74 -8.05 6.95 -6.15
C LYS A 74 -7.18 8.18 -6.44
N ILE A 75 -6.16 8.41 -5.62
CA ILE A 75 -5.22 9.53 -5.79
C ILE A 75 -4.38 9.34 -7.05
N ALA A 76 -3.82 8.15 -7.27
CA ALA A 76 -3.04 7.85 -8.47
C ALA A 76 -3.85 8.09 -9.76
N ASN A 77 -5.12 7.70 -9.76
CA ASN A 77 -6.04 7.90 -10.90
C ASN A 77 -6.32 9.37 -11.22
N THR A 78 -6.05 10.31 -10.30
CA THR A 78 -6.23 11.75 -10.58
C THR A 78 -5.21 12.27 -11.59
N THR A 79 -4.07 11.59 -11.75
CA THR A 79 -2.92 12.04 -12.56
C THR A 79 -2.30 13.38 -12.10
N VAL A 80 -2.67 13.87 -10.91
CA VAL A 80 -2.16 15.11 -10.32
C VAL A 80 -1.07 14.76 -9.31
N TYR A 81 0.15 15.25 -9.52
CA TYR A 81 1.26 15.09 -8.58
C TYR A 81 1.12 16.05 -7.39
N ALA A 82 0.18 15.74 -6.51
CA ALA A 82 -0.07 16.50 -5.29
C ALA A 82 -0.55 15.58 -4.17
N HIS A 83 -0.18 15.92 -2.93
CA HIS A 83 -0.70 15.22 -1.76
C HIS A 83 -2.21 15.42 -1.65
N SER A 84 -2.90 14.38 -1.16
CA SER A 84 -4.34 14.41 -0.93
C SER A 84 -4.66 13.85 0.45
N SER A 85 -5.65 14.45 1.11
CA SER A 85 -6.15 13.97 2.40
C SER A 85 -6.84 12.61 2.24
N VAL A 86 -6.56 11.70 3.17
CA VAL A 86 -7.20 10.40 3.28
C VAL A 86 -7.82 10.30 4.66
N SER A 87 -9.10 9.93 4.72
CA SER A 87 -9.80 9.68 5.97
C SER A 87 -9.75 8.20 6.28
N ASP A 88 -9.36 7.84 7.50
CA ASP A 88 -9.40 6.46 8.00
C ASP A 88 -9.81 6.54 9.47
N ASP A 89 -10.84 5.79 9.87
CA ASP A 89 -11.38 5.84 11.23
C ASP A 89 -10.40 5.28 12.28
N ARG A 90 -9.35 4.57 11.84
CA ARG A 90 -8.36 3.94 12.71
C ARG A 90 -7.25 4.90 13.13
N PHE A 91 -6.85 5.83 12.24
CA PHE A 91 -5.70 6.72 12.43
C PHE A 91 -5.61 7.79 11.34
N GLN A 92 -4.79 8.82 11.59
CA GLN A 92 -4.34 9.73 10.52
C GLN A 92 -3.43 8.99 9.52
N VAL A 93 -3.48 9.37 8.24
CA VAL A 93 -2.79 8.70 7.15
C VAL A 93 -1.64 9.57 6.61
N GLY A 94 -0.43 9.02 6.60
CA GLY A 94 0.72 9.61 5.94
C GLY A 94 0.78 9.23 4.45
N GLN A 95 1.61 9.90 3.65
CA GLN A 95 1.64 9.68 2.20
C GLN A 95 3.00 9.99 1.58
N ASN A 96 3.46 9.12 0.69
CA ASN A 96 4.59 9.38 -0.21
C ASN A 96 4.15 9.30 -1.66
N LEU A 97 4.73 10.19 -2.49
CA LEU A 97 4.44 10.30 -3.91
C LEU A 97 5.73 10.16 -4.72
N TYR A 98 5.65 9.50 -5.87
CA TYR A 98 6.75 9.42 -6.82
C TYR A 98 6.23 9.52 -8.25
N LEU A 99 6.81 10.44 -9.03
CA LEU A 99 6.48 10.63 -10.43
C LEU A 99 7.71 10.35 -11.30
N TYR A 100 7.57 9.41 -12.22
CA TYR A 100 8.51 9.21 -13.31
C TYR A 100 7.91 9.72 -14.61
N SER A 101 8.68 10.51 -15.37
CA SER A 101 8.23 11.08 -16.64
C SER A 101 9.23 10.75 -17.77
N SER A 102 8.73 10.41 -18.95
CA SER A 102 9.53 10.05 -20.12
C SER A 102 8.94 10.58 -21.43
N THR A 103 9.79 10.68 -22.46
CA THR A 103 9.39 11.04 -23.83
C THR A 103 8.92 9.83 -24.65
N GLY A 104 9.23 8.61 -24.20
CA GLY A 104 8.84 7.36 -24.84
C GLY A 104 7.87 6.54 -23.99
N ALA A 105 7.01 5.79 -24.69
CA ALA A 105 6.08 4.86 -24.07
C ALA A 105 6.84 3.69 -23.43
N SER A 106 6.41 3.31 -22.22
CA SER A 106 6.94 2.15 -21.52
C SER A 106 5.97 1.80 -20.40
N THR A 107 5.44 0.59 -20.41
CA THR A 107 4.57 0.07 -19.33
C THR A 107 5.37 -0.55 -18.19
N ALA A 108 6.70 -0.60 -18.28
CA ALA A 108 7.54 -1.20 -17.25
C ALA A 108 7.41 -0.44 -15.91
N ARG A 109 6.80 -1.09 -14.93
CA ARG A 109 6.65 -0.64 -13.56
C ARG A 109 7.92 -0.93 -12.75
N ASN A 110 8.28 -0.04 -11.82
CA ASN A 110 9.45 -0.23 -10.97
C ASN A 110 9.21 0.35 -9.56
N TRP A 111 8.51 -0.41 -8.74
CA TRP A 111 8.27 -0.08 -7.33
C TRP A 111 9.56 0.04 -6.52
N ALA A 112 10.55 -0.80 -6.80
CA ALA A 112 11.85 -0.73 -6.13
C ALA A 112 12.51 0.65 -6.31
N ARG A 113 12.53 1.18 -7.53
CA ARG A 113 13.07 2.52 -7.80
C ARG A 113 12.31 3.63 -7.11
N ALA A 114 10.97 3.55 -7.05
CA ALA A 114 10.15 4.57 -6.37
C ALA A 114 10.44 4.58 -4.86
N ILE A 115 10.41 3.42 -4.21
CA ILE A 115 10.65 3.27 -2.78
C ILE A 115 12.11 3.57 -2.43
N GLU A 116 13.06 3.15 -3.27
CA GLU A 116 14.48 3.49 -3.14
C GLU A 116 14.70 5.00 -3.23
N SER A 117 13.98 5.71 -4.11
CA SER A 117 14.06 7.16 -4.21
C SER A 117 13.66 7.84 -2.91
N TRP A 118 12.58 7.37 -2.27
CA TRP A 118 12.15 7.85 -0.96
C TRP A 118 13.16 7.51 0.12
N PHE A 119 13.63 6.26 0.17
CA PHE A 119 14.58 5.81 1.18
C PHE A 119 15.91 6.56 1.09
N ASN A 120 16.43 6.79 -0.11
CA ASN A 120 17.70 7.46 -0.35
C ASN A 120 17.79 8.92 0.15
N GLU A 121 16.67 9.54 0.55
CA GLU A 121 16.71 10.83 1.24
C GLU A 121 17.47 10.75 2.58
N TYR A 122 17.69 9.55 3.14
CA TYR A 122 18.56 9.33 4.32
C TYR A 122 19.94 9.96 4.17
N LYS A 123 20.47 10.05 2.94
CA LYS A 123 21.79 10.63 2.63
C LYS A 123 21.88 12.12 2.96
N ASN A 124 20.74 12.81 2.98
CA ASN A 124 20.62 14.23 3.28
C ASN A 124 19.93 14.48 4.63
N TYR A 125 19.67 13.41 5.39
CA TYR A 125 18.94 13.47 6.65
C TYR A 125 19.89 13.31 7.83
N ASN A 126 19.91 14.30 8.71
CA ASN A 126 20.51 14.15 10.04
C ASN A 126 19.41 13.75 11.01
N TYR A 127 19.66 12.71 11.81
CA TYR A 127 18.68 12.21 12.76
C TYR A 127 18.18 13.32 13.70
N SER A 128 16.91 13.70 13.53
CA SER A 128 16.29 14.85 14.18
C SER A 128 14.79 14.64 14.32
N ALA A 129 14.14 15.48 15.13
CA ALA A 129 12.69 15.50 15.16
C ALA A 129 12.14 16.00 13.82
N CYS A 130 11.03 15.44 13.36
CA CYS A 130 10.30 15.98 12.22
C CYS A 130 9.89 17.44 12.51
N CYS A 131 9.86 18.37 11.56
CA CYS A 131 9.85 18.24 10.11
C CYS A 131 10.68 19.37 9.47
N SER A 132 11.90 19.59 9.97
CA SER A 132 12.73 20.73 9.60
C SER A 132 13.60 20.53 8.34
N GLY A 133 13.24 19.62 7.42
CA GLY A 133 14.06 19.30 6.25
C GLY A 133 13.35 18.52 5.12
N GLY A 134 14.06 18.30 4.02
CA GLY A 134 13.55 17.68 2.78
C GLY A 134 13.66 16.15 2.69
N ALA A 135 13.58 15.45 3.83
CA ALA A 135 13.69 13.98 3.90
C ALA A 135 12.41 13.29 4.39
N GLY A 136 11.26 13.94 4.14
CA GLY A 136 9.96 13.49 4.64
C GLY A 136 9.53 12.13 4.10
N HIS A 137 9.93 11.76 2.89
CA HIS A 137 9.59 10.45 2.36
C HIS A 137 10.39 9.36 3.06
N TYR A 138 11.70 9.57 3.28
CA TYR A 138 12.53 8.66 4.07
C TYR A 138 11.97 8.46 5.47
N THR A 139 11.73 9.54 6.21
CA THR A 139 11.25 9.43 7.60
C THR A 139 9.89 8.75 7.70
N GLN A 140 9.03 8.87 6.68
CA GLN A 140 7.78 8.12 6.63
C GLN A 140 8.02 6.61 6.41
N VAL A 141 8.93 6.22 5.52
CA VAL A 141 9.26 4.80 5.26
C VAL A 141 9.74 4.10 6.53
N ILE A 142 10.59 4.77 7.32
CA ILE A 142 11.21 4.20 8.52
C ILE A 142 10.51 4.59 9.84
N TRP A 143 9.32 5.22 9.76
CA TRP A 143 8.61 5.64 10.96
C TRP A 143 8.20 4.44 11.82
N ALA A 144 8.68 4.41 13.06
CA ALA A 144 8.60 3.22 13.92
C ALA A 144 7.18 2.74 14.13
N LYS A 145 6.26 3.69 14.40
CA LYS A 145 4.85 3.40 14.71
C LYS A 145 3.94 3.31 13.49
N THR A 146 4.47 3.45 12.27
CA THR A 146 3.74 3.17 11.04
C THR A 146 3.93 1.69 10.70
N TYR A 147 2.85 0.91 10.68
CA TYR A 147 2.89 -0.54 10.47
C TYR A 147 1.94 -1.02 9.37
N TYR A 148 1.21 -0.13 8.71
CA TYR A 148 0.45 -0.40 7.50
C TYR A 148 0.92 0.45 6.33
N VAL A 149 0.95 -0.16 5.15
CA VAL A 149 1.13 0.53 3.87
C VAL A 149 0.14 0.01 2.85
N GLY A 150 -0.44 0.90 2.06
CA GLY A 150 -1.23 0.55 0.90
C GLY A 150 -0.91 1.51 -0.23
N CYS A 151 -0.75 1.00 -1.45
CA CYS A 151 -0.26 1.80 -2.56
C CYS A 151 -1.13 1.70 -3.80
N GLY A 152 -1.11 2.76 -4.60
CA GLY A 152 -1.79 2.91 -5.87
C GLY A 152 -0.81 3.27 -6.98
N TYR A 153 -1.15 2.90 -8.20
CA TYR A 153 -0.33 3.15 -9.38
C TYR A 153 -1.17 3.60 -10.57
N ALA A 154 -0.65 4.57 -11.31
CA ALA A 154 -1.21 4.98 -12.60
C ALA A 154 -0.09 5.25 -13.60
N TYR A 155 -0.19 4.62 -14.77
CA TYR A 155 0.49 5.02 -15.99
C TYR A 155 -0.47 5.84 -16.84
N TYR A 156 -0.08 7.04 -17.23
CA TYR A 156 -0.92 7.93 -18.01
C TYR A 156 -0.12 8.74 -19.02
N THR A 157 -0.81 9.29 -20.01
CA THR A 157 -0.22 10.16 -21.03
C THR A 157 -0.78 11.58 -20.98
N ASN A 158 0.07 12.58 -21.22
CA ASN A 158 -0.35 13.93 -21.57
C ASN A 158 0.40 14.36 -22.83
N MET A 159 -0.21 14.11 -24.00
CA MET A 159 0.40 14.38 -25.31
C MET A 159 0.63 15.87 -25.60
N SER A 160 0.13 16.77 -24.75
CA SER A 160 0.43 18.20 -24.84
C SER A 160 1.80 18.59 -24.26
N GLU A 161 2.49 17.64 -23.61
CA GLU A 161 3.76 17.89 -22.94
C GLU A 161 4.94 17.13 -23.56
N THR A 162 6.15 17.67 -23.42
CA THR A 162 7.39 17.01 -23.87
C THR A 162 7.60 15.65 -23.19
N TYR A 163 7.34 15.56 -21.89
CA TYR A 163 7.40 14.32 -21.12
C TYR A 163 6.00 13.71 -21.02
N ALA A 164 5.47 13.32 -22.16
CA ALA A 164 4.09 12.90 -22.30
C ALA A 164 3.76 11.63 -21.51
N TYR A 165 4.71 10.74 -21.22
CA TYR A 165 4.44 9.46 -20.59
C TYR A 165 4.83 9.51 -19.12
N ARG A 166 3.86 9.29 -18.22
CA ARG A 166 4.06 9.48 -16.78
C ARG A 166 3.59 8.28 -15.97
N LYS A 167 4.40 7.88 -15.00
CA LYS A 167 4.10 6.81 -14.04
C LYS A 167 4.05 7.41 -12.65
N PHE A 168 2.89 7.34 -12.02
CA PHE A 168 2.62 7.91 -10.72
C PHE A 168 2.40 6.80 -9.70
N TYR A 169 3.22 6.81 -8.66
CA TYR A 169 3.22 5.85 -7.57
C TYR A 169 2.83 6.61 -6.30
N VAL A 170 1.84 6.10 -5.60
CA VAL A 170 1.29 6.69 -4.38
C VAL A 170 1.31 5.60 -3.31
N CYS A 171 1.88 5.88 -2.15
CA CYS A 171 1.75 5.01 -0.99
C CYS A 171 1.18 5.79 0.19
N ASN A 172 0.13 5.25 0.80
CA ASN A 172 -0.46 5.72 2.03
C ASN A 172 0.04 4.87 3.21
N TYR A 173 0.23 5.51 4.36
CA TYR A 173 0.89 4.93 5.52
C TYR A 173 0.04 5.11 6.78
N GLY A 174 -0.08 4.04 7.57
CA GLY A 174 -0.95 4.02 8.74
C GLY A 174 -0.34 3.32 9.95
N PRO A 175 -0.51 3.84 11.18
CA PRO A 175 -0.76 5.25 11.49
C PRO A 175 0.28 6.20 10.85
N THR A 176 -0.08 7.48 10.72
CA THR A 176 0.78 8.50 10.09
C THR A 176 2.16 8.56 10.74
N GLY A 177 3.17 8.77 9.90
CA GLY A 177 4.47 9.23 10.35
C GLY A 177 4.56 10.75 10.42
N ASN A 178 5.79 11.24 10.47
CA ASN A 178 6.14 12.65 10.30
C ASN A 178 5.37 13.60 11.21
N ILE A 179 5.16 13.20 12.46
CA ILE A 179 4.48 14.03 13.46
C ILE A 179 5.47 15.10 13.94
N VAL A 180 5.06 16.37 13.82
CA VAL A 180 5.88 17.52 14.21
C VAL A 180 6.38 17.38 15.65
N GLY A 181 7.67 17.57 15.85
CA GLY A 181 8.32 17.49 17.16
C GLY A 181 8.67 16.07 17.62
N LEU A 182 8.29 15.03 16.88
CA LEU A 182 8.64 13.65 17.18
C LEU A 182 9.77 13.14 16.28
N TYR A 183 10.61 12.28 16.84
CA TYR A 183 11.62 11.53 16.12
C TYR A 183 10.98 10.33 15.39
N PRO A 184 11.57 9.87 14.27
CA PRO A 184 10.99 8.77 13.52
C PRO A 184 11.03 7.42 14.23
N TYR A 185 11.95 7.23 15.17
CA TYR A 185 12.08 6.00 15.97
C TYR A 185 12.81 6.31 17.29
N GLU A 186 12.92 5.33 18.19
CA GLU A 186 13.76 5.41 19.38
C GLU A 186 15.15 4.82 19.10
N THR A 187 16.20 5.35 19.73
CA THR A 187 17.59 4.92 19.51
C THR A 187 18.14 4.14 20.70
N GLY A 188 19.04 3.17 20.47
CA GLY A 188 19.71 2.41 21.52
C GLY A 188 20.88 1.56 21.01
N GLU A 189 21.50 0.79 21.91
CA GLU A 189 22.73 0.03 21.63
C GLU A 189 22.47 -1.40 21.12
N SER A 190 21.27 -1.97 21.34
CA SER A 190 20.92 -3.33 20.89
C SER A 190 20.37 -3.35 19.47
N GLN A 191 20.56 -4.47 18.75
CA GLN A 191 19.98 -4.69 17.42
C GLN A 191 18.44 -4.68 17.54
N GLY A 192 17.79 -3.61 17.08
CA GLY A 192 16.36 -3.34 17.27
C GLY A 192 15.43 -4.18 16.40
N CYS A 193 15.91 -5.30 15.86
CA CYS A 193 15.15 -6.14 14.95
C CYS A 193 14.03 -6.94 15.67
N GLU A 194 14.01 -6.99 16.99
CA GLU A 194 13.02 -7.74 17.77
C GLU A 194 11.57 -7.37 17.42
N ALA A 195 11.31 -6.09 17.12
CA ALA A 195 10.00 -5.59 16.70
C ALA A 195 9.69 -5.78 15.20
N LEU A 196 10.70 -6.10 14.38
CA LEU A 196 10.61 -6.34 12.92
C LEU A 196 10.60 -7.81 12.54
N CYS A 197 11.28 -8.62 13.34
CA CYS A 197 11.37 -10.05 13.18
C CYS A 197 10.09 -10.67 13.73
N GLU A 198 9.31 -11.32 12.86
CA GLU A 198 8.58 -12.49 13.34
C GLU A 198 9.67 -13.43 13.88
N SER A 199 9.67 -13.68 15.19
CA SER A 199 10.51 -14.76 15.72
C SER A 199 10.20 -15.99 14.88
N SER A 200 11.22 -16.71 14.42
CA SER A 200 11.04 -17.90 13.58
C SER A 200 10.10 -18.95 14.20
N GLU A 201 9.83 -18.86 15.50
CA GLU A 201 8.88 -19.67 16.26
C GLU A 201 7.40 -19.31 15.97
N THR A 202 7.07 -18.05 15.69
CA THR A 202 5.68 -17.62 15.43
C THR A 202 5.23 -17.96 14.00
N ALA A 203 6.10 -17.83 13.01
CA ALA A 203 5.78 -18.17 11.61
C ALA A 203 5.41 -19.65 11.43
N THR A 204 6.11 -20.57 12.12
CA THR A 204 5.78 -22.00 12.10
C THR A 204 4.45 -22.29 12.79
N THR A 205 4.18 -21.63 13.91
CA THR A 205 2.95 -21.82 14.69
C THR A 205 1.71 -21.36 13.91
N VAL A 206 1.80 -20.21 13.23
CA VAL A 206 0.71 -19.68 12.38
C VAL A 206 0.51 -20.57 11.15
N ALA A 207 1.58 -21.00 10.48
CA ALA A 207 1.48 -21.92 9.35
C ALA A 207 0.81 -23.25 9.75
N SER A 208 1.18 -23.82 10.90
CA SER A 208 0.55 -25.02 11.43
C SER A 208 -0.93 -24.80 11.80
N ALA A 209 -1.28 -23.65 12.37
CA ALA A 209 -2.67 -23.31 12.71
C ALA A 209 -3.56 -23.13 11.47
N VAL A 210 -3.04 -22.50 10.40
CA VAL A 210 -3.75 -22.32 9.12
C VAL A 210 -3.98 -23.67 8.42
N VAL A 211 -2.96 -24.54 8.41
CA VAL A 211 -3.09 -25.90 7.86
C VAL A 211 -4.10 -26.73 8.66
N ALA A 212 -4.11 -26.61 9.99
CA ALA A 212 -5.09 -27.29 10.84
C ALA A 212 -6.52 -26.78 10.59
N ALA A 213 -6.70 -25.47 10.43
CA ALA A 213 -7.99 -24.87 10.11
C ALA A 213 -8.50 -25.31 8.73
N ALA A 214 -7.65 -25.33 7.70
CA ALA A 214 -8.00 -25.81 6.36
C ALA A 214 -8.45 -27.28 6.39
N SER A 215 -7.69 -28.16 7.06
CA SER A 215 -8.04 -29.58 7.23
C SER A 215 -9.37 -29.79 7.96
N SER A 216 -9.66 -28.97 8.97
CA SER A 216 -10.93 -29.03 9.70
C SER A 216 -12.13 -28.65 8.82
N SER A 217 -11.96 -27.65 7.95
CA SER A 217 -12.98 -27.20 7.02
C SER A 217 -13.30 -28.23 5.93
N GLU A 218 -12.28 -28.91 5.40
CA GLU A 218 -12.43 -30.03 4.44
C GLU A 218 -13.16 -31.22 5.07
N LYS A 219 -12.82 -31.59 6.31
CA LYS A 219 -13.53 -32.66 7.04
C LYS A 219 -15.00 -32.33 7.28
N LEU A 220 -15.30 -31.08 7.63
CA LEU A 220 -16.68 -30.64 7.85
C LEU A 220 -17.48 -30.65 6.54
N MET A 221 -16.88 -30.20 5.45
CA MET A 221 -17.49 -30.22 4.12
C MET A 221 -17.76 -31.66 3.63
N ASN A 222 -16.79 -32.56 3.76
CA ASN A 222 -16.97 -33.96 3.39
C ASN A 222 -18.05 -34.67 4.23
N THR A 223 -18.11 -34.36 5.53
CA THR A 223 -19.13 -34.93 6.42
C THR A 223 -20.54 -34.46 6.05
N LYS A 224 -20.70 -33.17 5.70
CA LYS A 224 -21.97 -32.62 5.19
C LYS A 224 -22.40 -33.27 3.88
N ILE A 225 -21.46 -33.53 2.96
CA ILE A 225 -21.74 -34.22 1.69
C ILE A 225 -22.25 -35.64 1.94
N VAL A 226 -21.58 -36.41 2.80
CA VAL A 226 -21.97 -37.80 3.11
C VAL A 226 -23.35 -37.86 3.80
N LEU A 227 -23.63 -36.95 4.74
CA LEU A 227 -24.95 -36.85 5.37
C LEU A 227 -26.04 -36.52 4.36
N THR A 228 -25.77 -35.62 3.42
CA THR A 228 -26.72 -35.25 2.37
C THR A 228 -27.00 -36.43 1.43
N GLN A 229 -25.97 -37.20 1.05
CA GLN A 229 -26.12 -38.40 0.23
C GLN A 229 -26.90 -39.52 0.95
N LEU A 230 -26.68 -39.71 2.25
CA LEU A 230 -27.45 -40.66 3.07
C LEU A 230 -28.92 -40.23 3.18
N LEU A 231 -29.20 -38.96 3.42
CA LEU A 231 -30.59 -38.46 3.48
C LEU A 231 -31.31 -38.61 2.12
N LEU A 232 -30.60 -38.38 1.02
CA LEU A 232 -31.12 -38.59 -0.34
C LEU A 232 -31.39 -40.08 -0.63
N SER A 233 -30.52 -40.99 -0.17
CA SER A 233 -30.78 -42.43 -0.35
C SER A 233 -31.93 -42.93 0.53
N PHE A 234 -32.04 -42.47 1.78
CA PHE A 234 -33.19 -42.81 2.64
C PHE A 234 -34.52 -42.29 2.10
N THR A 235 -34.55 -41.08 1.53
CA THR A 235 -35.77 -40.53 0.90
C THR A 235 -36.14 -41.28 -0.38
N LEU A 236 -35.15 -41.67 -1.20
CA LEU A 236 -35.38 -42.49 -2.39
C LEU A 236 -35.88 -43.90 -2.02
N PHE A 237 -35.32 -44.53 -0.98
CA PHE A 237 -35.79 -45.81 -0.45
C PHE A 237 -37.22 -45.72 0.10
N TYR A 238 -37.58 -44.61 0.75
CA TYR A 238 -38.96 -44.38 1.21
C TYR A 238 -39.91 -44.23 0.02
N LEU A 239 -39.55 -43.46 -1.01
CA LEU A 239 -40.41 -43.24 -2.19
C LEU A 239 -40.66 -44.52 -3.00
N VAL A 240 -39.69 -45.42 -3.12
CA VAL A 240 -39.84 -46.70 -3.85
C VAL A 240 -40.70 -47.72 -3.10
N LYS A 241 -40.89 -47.58 -1.78
CA LYS A 241 -41.68 -48.51 -0.97
C LYS A 241 -43.20 -48.23 -0.97
N TYR A 242 -43.63 -47.11 -1.57
CA TYR A 242 -45.02 -46.65 -1.63
C TYR A 242 -45.56 -46.52 -3.08
N ILE A 243 -44.94 -47.21 -4.04
CA ILE A 243 -45.45 -47.43 -5.41
C ILE A 243 -45.75 -48.93 -5.54
#